data_AF-A0A843BH86-F1
#
_entry.id   AF-A0A843BH86-F1
#
_cell.length_a   1.000
_cell.length_b   1.000
_cell.length_c   1.000
_cell.angle_alpha   90.00
_cell.angle_beta   90.00
_cell.angle_gamma   90.00
#
_symmetry.space_group_name_H-M   'P 1'
#
loop_
_entity.id
_entity.type
_entity.pdbx_description
1 polymer ?
#
loop_
_entity_poly.entity_id
_entity_poly.type
_entity_poly.pdbx_seq_one_letter_code
_entity_poly.pdbx_strand_id
1 'polypeptide(L)'
;MNQSWMRKRWFDFRQGHSVYLIFLLTFSNFVLIFHRLLVERIDFLNEIFSELWIFILVFIFAYVPIAIIVGAWHRKTQLKVDTEAALHQNPLWAKMFRVMIDVQTGKASKEEIESVRKFLTSIENKGEN
;
A
#
# COMPACT_ATOMS: atom_id res chain seq x y z
N MET A 1 -9.86 -14.81 26.44
CA MET A 1 -8.91 -14.61 25.32
C MET A 1 -8.47 -13.16 25.32
N ASN A 2 -7.17 -12.92 25.47
CA ASN A 2 -6.59 -11.59 25.60
C ASN A 2 -6.93 -10.73 24.36
N GLN A 3 -7.48 -9.52 24.53
CA GLN A 3 -7.89 -8.64 23.40
C GLN A 3 -6.75 -8.40 22.39
N SER A 4 -5.50 -8.47 22.85
CA SER A 4 -4.29 -8.40 22.03
C SER A 4 -4.22 -9.52 20.96
N TRP A 5 -4.59 -10.76 21.30
CA TRP A 5 -4.50 -11.90 20.36
C TRP A 5 -5.45 -11.75 19.18
N MET A 6 -6.72 -11.41 19.45
CA MET A 6 -7.72 -11.23 18.39
C MET A 6 -7.36 -10.04 17.48
N ARG A 7 -6.85 -8.95 18.05
CA ARG A 7 -6.38 -7.78 17.29
C ARG A 7 -5.20 -8.14 16.39
N LYS A 8 -4.22 -8.91 16.90
CA LYS A 8 -3.08 -9.40 16.12
C LYS A 8 -3.56 -10.28 14.96
N ARG A 9 -4.41 -11.29 15.21
CA ARG A 9 -4.98 -12.14 14.14
C ARG A 9 -5.82 -11.38 13.13
N TRP A 10 -6.60 -10.40 13.57
CA TRP A 10 -7.36 -9.54 12.67
C TRP A 10 -6.45 -8.68 11.79
N PHE A 11 -5.36 -8.14 12.36
CA PHE A 11 -4.34 -7.45 11.58
C PHE A 11 -3.70 -8.41 10.56
N ASP A 12 -3.23 -9.58 10.99
CA ASP A 12 -2.62 -10.58 10.11
C ASP A 12 -3.56 -10.97 8.96
N PHE A 13 -4.84 -11.19 9.26
CA PHE A 13 -5.87 -11.47 8.26
C PHE A 13 -5.99 -10.33 7.25
N ARG A 14 -6.12 -9.07 7.71
CA ARG A 14 -6.24 -7.92 6.80
C ARG A 14 -4.99 -7.74 5.95
N GLN A 15 -3.80 -7.96 6.51
CA GLN A 15 -2.56 -7.91 5.75
C GLN A 15 -2.52 -9.02 4.70
N GLY A 16 -2.81 -10.27 5.08
CA GLY A 16 -2.87 -11.40 4.16
C GLY A 16 -3.87 -11.18 3.03
N HIS A 17 -5.07 -10.74 3.38
CA HIS A 17 -6.13 -10.44 2.43
C HIS A 17 -5.77 -9.28 1.50
N SER A 18 -5.37 -8.13 2.04
CA SER A 18 -5.18 -6.90 1.25
C SER A 18 -3.89 -6.89 0.44
N VAL A 19 -2.85 -7.60 0.89
CA VAL A 19 -1.56 -7.63 0.18
C VAL A 19 -1.52 -8.75 -0.87
N TYR A 20 -2.09 -9.93 -0.58
CA TYR A 20 -1.92 -11.10 -1.45
C TYR A 20 -3.21 -11.60 -2.09
N LEU A 21 -4.31 -11.72 -1.33
CA LEU A 21 -5.53 -12.38 -1.83
C LEU A 21 -6.41 -11.47 -2.67
N ILE A 22 -6.52 -10.19 -2.32
CA ILE A 22 -7.44 -9.25 -2.97
C ILE A 22 -7.10 -9.07 -4.44
N PHE A 23 -5.82 -9.11 -4.80
CA PHE A 23 -5.39 -9.03 -6.18
C PHE A 23 -6.01 -10.17 -7.00
N LEU A 24 -5.83 -11.42 -6.56
CA LEU A 24 -6.35 -12.58 -7.28
C LEU A 24 -7.88 -12.57 -7.34
N LEU A 25 -8.55 -12.21 -6.24
CA LEU A 25 -10.01 -12.19 -6.17
C LEU A 25 -10.61 -11.10 -7.06
N THR A 26 -10.09 -9.87 -6.99
CA THR A 26 -10.54 -8.77 -7.84
C THR A 26 -10.20 -9.02 -9.30
N PHE A 27 -9.02 -9.58 -9.60
CA PHE A 27 -8.62 -9.90 -10.97
C PHE A 27 -9.52 -10.99 -11.58
N SER A 28 -9.81 -12.04 -10.81
CA SER A 28 -10.73 -13.10 -11.24
C SER A 28 -12.13 -12.57 -11.48
N ASN A 29 -12.65 -11.75 -10.55
CA ASN A 29 -13.96 -11.12 -10.70
C ASN A 29 -14.01 -10.18 -11.92
N PHE A 30 -12.96 -9.37 -12.12
CA PHE A 30 -12.86 -8.49 -13.26
C PHE A 30 -12.92 -9.27 -14.57
N VAL A 31 -12.08 -10.30 -14.70
CA VAL A 31 -12.03 -11.16 -15.90
C VAL A 31 -13.39 -11.79 -16.18
N LEU A 32 -14.03 -12.39 -15.17
CA LEU A 32 -15.32 -13.06 -15.34
C LEU A 32 -16.43 -12.09 -15.73
N ILE A 33 -16.48 -10.92 -15.09
CA ILE A 33 -17.49 -9.89 -15.38
C ILE A 33 -17.24 -9.29 -16.77
N PHE A 34 -16.00 -8.96 -17.12
CA PHE A 34 -15.67 -8.39 -18.43
C PHE A 34 -15.95 -9.38 -19.55
N HIS A 35 -15.56 -10.64 -19.38
CA HIS A 35 -15.82 -11.66 -20.38
C HIS A 35 -17.32 -11.82 -20.61
N ARG A 36 -18.09 -12.01 -19.55
CA ARG A 36 -19.54 -12.27 -19.65
C ARG A 36 -20.39 -11.06 -20.04
N LEU A 37 -20.01 -9.86 -19.60
CA LEU A 37 -20.83 -8.65 -19.83
C LEU A 37 -20.35 -7.81 -21.01
N LEU A 38 -19.09 -7.91 -21.42
CA LEU A 38 -18.53 -7.12 -22.51
C LEU A 38 -18.16 -7.99 -23.71
N VAL A 39 -17.32 -9.02 -23.50
CA VAL A 39 -16.79 -9.84 -24.61
C VAL A 39 -17.92 -10.62 -25.30
N GLU A 40 -18.71 -11.37 -24.53
CA GLU A 40 -19.82 -12.17 -25.08
C GLU A 40 -20.93 -11.32 -25.73
N ARG A 41 -21.01 -10.02 -25.40
CA ARG A 41 -22.06 -9.12 -25.90
C ARG A 41 -21.68 -8.33 -27.15
N ILE A 42 -20.40 -8.31 -27.52
CA ILE A 42 -19.90 -7.58 -28.69
C ILE A 42 -19.37 -8.62 -29.69
N ASP A 43 -20.04 -8.76 -30.83
CA ASP A 43 -19.75 -9.81 -31.81
C ASP A 43 -18.26 -9.87 -32.20
N PHE A 44 -17.65 -8.72 -32.50
CA PHE A 44 -16.22 -8.63 -32.83
C PHE A 44 -15.30 -9.16 -31.71
N LEU A 45 -15.62 -8.87 -30.44
CA LEU A 45 -14.82 -9.35 -29.32
C LEU A 45 -15.07 -10.83 -29.07
N ASN A 46 -16.31 -11.29 -29.22
CA ASN A 46 -16.67 -12.68 -29.04
C ASN A 46 -16.00 -13.59 -30.09
N GLU A 47 -15.87 -13.14 -31.35
CA GLU A 47 -15.15 -13.89 -32.38
C GLU A 47 -13.67 -14.15 -32.01
N ILE A 48 -13.02 -13.21 -31.34
CA ILE A 48 -11.60 -13.28 -31.01
C ILE A 48 -11.38 -13.95 -29.63
N PHE A 49 -12.27 -13.70 -28.68
CA PHE A 49 -12.11 -14.04 -27.26
C PHE A 49 -13.27 -14.88 -26.70
N SER A 50 -13.94 -15.67 -27.55
CA SER A 50 -15.06 -16.53 -27.15
C SER A 50 -14.72 -17.39 -25.94
N GLU A 51 -13.53 -17.99 -25.94
CA GLU A 51 -13.07 -18.86 -24.86
C GLU A 51 -12.45 -18.04 -23.72
N LEU A 52 -12.99 -18.21 -22.50
CA LEU A 52 -12.56 -17.49 -21.30
C LEU A 52 -11.05 -17.62 -21.04
N TRP A 53 -10.46 -18.80 -21.28
CA TRP A 53 -9.04 -19.03 -21.05
C TRP A 53 -8.15 -18.26 -22.05
N ILE A 54 -8.60 -18.08 -23.29
CA ILE A 54 -7.90 -17.26 -24.30
C ILE A 54 -7.91 -15.80 -23.86
N PHE A 55 -9.07 -15.31 -23.43
CA PHE A 55 -9.21 -13.96 -22.88
C PHE A 55 -8.28 -13.73 -21.69
N ILE A 56 -8.23 -14.67 -20.73
CA ILE A 56 -7.33 -14.62 -19.58
C ILE A 56 -5.86 -14.48 -20.00
N LEU A 57 -5.40 -15.33 -20.91
CA LEU A 57 -4.00 -15.32 -21.35
C LEU A 57 -3.65 -13.98 -21.99
N VAL A 58 -4.44 -13.53 -22.97
CA VAL A 58 -4.19 -12.26 -23.67
C VAL A 58 -4.24 -11.09 -22.70
N PHE A 59 -5.21 -11.09 -21.79
CA PHE A 59 -5.34 -10.06 -20.78
C PHE A 59 -4.12 -10.01 -19.85
N ILE A 60 -3.63 -11.16 -19.34
CA ILE A 60 -2.43 -11.19 -18.49
C ILE A 60 -1.20 -10.68 -19.25
N PHE A 61 -0.99 -11.15 -20.49
CA PHE A 61 0.15 -10.75 -21.31
C PHE A 61 0.13 -9.27 -21.68
N ALA A 62 -1.04 -8.64 -21.79
CA ALA A 62 -1.15 -7.19 -22.01
C ALA A 62 -1.07 -6.40 -20.70
N TYR A 63 -1.83 -6.80 -19.69
CA TYR A 63 -2.00 -6.08 -18.44
C TYR A 63 -0.71 -6.02 -17.62
N VAL A 64 0.02 -7.13 -17.49
CA VAL A 64 1.23 -7.18 -16.65
C VAL A 64 2.31 -6.20 -17.17
N PRO A 65 2.69 -6.20 -18.46
CA PRO A 65 3.61 -5.20 -18.98
C PRO A 65 3.13 -3.76 -18.83
N ILE A 66 1.84 -3.49 -19.13
CA ILE A 66 1.27 -2.14 -18.99
C ILE A 66 1.36 -1.68 -17.53
N ALA A 67 0.99 -2.53 -16.57
CA ALA A 67 1.07 -2.22 -15.16
C ALA A 67 2.51 -1.94 -14.71
N ILE A 68 3.49 -2.72 -15.21
CA ILE A 68 4.92 -2.48 -14.94
C ILE A 68 5.36 -1.13 -15.50
N ILE A 69 4.96 -0.78 -16.73
CA ILE A 69 5.31 0.49 -17.37
C ILE A 69 4.71 1.67 -16.60
N VAL A 70 3.41 1.61 -16.29
CA VAL A 70 2.70 2.65 -15.52
C VAL A 70 3.32 2.79 -14.13
N GLY A 71 3.62 1.69 -13.45
CA GLY A 71 4.30 1.71 -12.15
C GLY A 71 5.71 2.30 -12.22
N ALA A 72 6.47 1.98 -13.26
CA ALA A 72 7.79 2.55 -13.48
C ALA A 72 7.73 4.05 -13.78
N TRP A 73 6.71 4.50 -14.55
CA TRP A 73 6.44 5.91 -14.79
C TRP A 73 6.09 6.63 -13.48
N HIS A 74 5.12 6.11 -12.72
CA HIS A 74 4.69 6.68 -11.45
C HIS A 74 5.84 6.81 -10.46
N ARG A 75 6.69 5.78 -10.34
CA ARG A 75 7.89 5.82 -9.48
C ARG A 75 8.83 6.96 -9.85
N LYS A 76 8.96 7.28 -11.15
CA LYS A 76 9.87 8.32 -11.64
C LYS A 76 9.27 9.74 -11.56
N THR A 77 7.94 9.87 -11.66
CA THR A 77 7.30 11.19 -11.81
C THR A 77 6.48 11.63 -10.60
N GLN A 78 5.75 10.73 -9.94
CA GLN A 78 4.76 11.07 -8.92
C GLN A 78 5.20 10.72 -7.50
N LEU A 79 6.00 9.66 -7.33
CA LEU A 79 6.38 9.17 -5.99
C LEU A 79 6.99 10.26 -5.09
N LYS A 80 7.76 11.19 -5.65
CA LYS A 80 8.33 12.32 -4.90
C LYS A 80 7.22 13.24 -4.37
N VAL A 81 6.25 13.59 -5.21
CA VAL A 81 5.13 14.48 -4.87
C VAL A 81 4.28 13.84 -3.78
N ASP A 82 3.98 12.54 -3.91
CA ASP A 82 3.19 11.81 -2.91
C ASP A 82 3.92 11.72 -1.57
N THR A 83 5.23 11.47 -1.59
CA THR A 83 6.05 11.41 -0.37
C THR A 83 6.12 12.77 0.32
N GLU A 84 6.31 13.84 -0.45
CA GLU A 84 6.32 15.21 0.06
C GLU A 84 4.96 15.59 0.67
N ALA A 85 3.86 15.31 -0.02
CA ALA A 85 2.52 15.53 0.50
C ALA A 85 2.26 14.74 1.80
N ALA A 86 2.68 13.47 1.87
CA ALA A 86 2.55 12.64 3.06
C ALA A 86 3.37 13.19 4.25
N LEU A 87 4.57 13.71 4.00
CA LEU A 87 5.39 14.37 5.02
C LEU A 87 4.72 15.64 5.54
N HIS A 88 4.15 16.47 4.66
CA HIS A 88 3.41 17.67 5.06
C HIS A 88 2.17 17.35 5.90
N GLN A 89 1.51 16.22 5.62
CA GLN A 89 0.34 15.78 6.39
C GLN A 89 0.67 15.23 7.77
N ASN A 90 1.94 14.91 8.06
CA ASN A 90 2.34 14.32 9.33
C ASN A 90 3.27 15.26 10.14
N PRO A 91 2.70 16.11 11.02
CA PRO A 91 3.47 17.02 11.86
C PRO A 91 4.48 16.32 12.79
N LEU A 92 4.24 15.04 13.14
CA LEU A 92 5.12 14.30 14.03
C LEU A 92 6.48 14.03 13.36
N TRP A 93 6.47 13.62 12.08
CA TRP A 93 7.72 13.41 11.33
C TRP A 93 8.53 14.70 11.24
N ALA A 94 7.88 15.82 10.90
CA ALA A 94 8.54 17.12 10.86
C ALA A 94 9.14 17.50 12.23
N LYS A 95 8.40 17.29 13.32
CA LYS A 95 8.88 17.55 14.69
C LYS A 95 10.07 16.66 15.04
N MET A 96 10.06 15.38 14.69
CA MET A 96 11.16 14.45 14.96
C MET A 96 12.44 14.87 14.21
N PHE A 97 12.34 15.19 12.91
CA PHE A 97 13.48 15.66 12.13
C PHE A 97 14.03 16.99 12.65
N ARG A 98 13.16 17.93 13.04
CA ARG A 98 13.56 19.19 13.65
C ARG A 98 14.37 18.98 14.93
N VAL A 99 13.86 18.18 15.87
CA VAL A 99 14.55 17.91 17.15
C VAL A 99 15.91 17.24 16.92
N MET A 100 16.03 16.33 15.95
CA MET A 100 17.33 15.74 15.61
C MET A 100 18.36 16.79 15.14
N ILE A 101 17.93 17.77 14.32
CA ILE A 101 18.78 18.88 13.88
C ILE A 101 19.14 19.79 15.05
N ASP A 102 18.19 20.11 15.91
CA ASP A 102 18.40 20.98 17.07
C ASP A 102 19.40 20.34 18.06
N VAL A 103 19.39 19.00 18.20
CA VAL A 103 20.37 18.26 19.01
C VAL A 103 21.78 18.38 18.42
N GLN A 104 21.93 18.21 17.11
CA GLN A 104 23.24 18.31 16.44
C GLN A 104 23.80 19.74 16.47
N THR A 105 22.93 20.75 16.36
CA THR A 105 23.31 22.17 16.36
C THR A 105 23.47 22.76 17.77
N GLY A 106 23.23 21.97 18.82
CA GLY A 106 23.31 22.40 20.22
C GLY A 106 22.21 23.39 20.64
N LYS A 107 21.16 23.54 19.82
CA LYS A 107 20.00 24.41 20.07
C LYS A 107 18.87 23.71 20.81
N ALA A 108 18.87 22.38 20.86
CA ALA A 108 17.82 21.61 21.52
C ALA A 108 17.80 21.85 23.03
N SER A 109 16.62 22.16 23.56
CA SER A 109 16.42 22.23 25.00
C SER A 109 16.48 20.83 25.63
N LYS A 110 16.98 20.73 26.86
CA LYS A 110 17.00 19.45 27.61
C LYS A 110 15.59 18.87 27.80
N GLU A 111 14.59 19.74 27.91
CA GLU A 111 13.18 19.38 28.07
C GLU A 111 12.60 18.74 26.80
N GLU A 112 12.89 19.26 25.61
CA GLU A 112 12.44 18.66 24.35
C GLU A 112 13.06 17.30 24.10
N ILE A 113 14.37 17.14 24.39
CA ILE A 113 15.05 15.85 24.27
C ILE A 113 14.40 14.83 25.21
N GLU A 114 14.12 15.23 26.45
CA GLU A 114 13.48 14.36 27.43
C GLU A 114 12.03 14.02 27.07
N SER A 115 11.29 14.94 26.46
CA SER A 115 9.93 14.68 25.96
C SER A 115 9.95 13.63 24.85
N VAL A 116 10.87 13.74 23.89
CA VAL A 116 11.01 12.78 22.79
C VAL A 116 11.47 11.43 23.33
N ARG A 117 12.44 11.41 24.25
CA ARG A 117 12.91 10.18 24.91
C ARG A 117 11.77 9.45 25.61
N LYS A 118 10.98 10.15 26.45
CA LYS A 118 9.82 9.57 27.14
C LYS A 118 8.80 8.99 26.16
N PHE A 119 8.55 9.68 25.05
CA PHE A 119 7.67 9.18 24.00
C PHE A 119 8.20 7.88 23.38
N LEU A 120 9.49 7.82 23.01
CA LEU A 120 10.10 6.61 22.45
C LEU A 120 10.09 5.44 23.44
N THR A 121 10.49 5.67 24.69
CA THR A 121 10.45 4.65 25.75
C THR A 121 9.02 4.14 26.00
N SER A 122 8.01 4.98 25.86
CA SER A 122 6.60 4.55 25.97
C SER A 122 6.17 3.60 24.84
N ILE A 123 6.82 3.68 23.66
CA ILE A 123 6.60 2.77 22.54
C ILE A 123 7.33 1.45 22.78
N GLU A 124 8.60 1.51 23.20
CA GLU A 124 9.42 0.33 23.53
C GLU A 124 8.72 -0.54 24.58
N ASN A 125 8.29 0.06 25.69
CA ASN A 125 7.61 -0.66 26.78
C ASN A 125 6.23 -1.23 26.38
N LYS A 126 5.61 -0.69 25.32
CA LYS A 126 4.38 -1.25 24.73
C LYS A 126 4.64 -2.39 23.75
N GLY A 127 5.85 -2.48 23.19
CA GLY A 127 6.26 -3.53 22.27
C GLY A 127 6.63 -4.85 22.96
N GLU A 128 6.97 -4.82 24.24
CA GLU A 128 7.39 -5.98 25.04
C GLU A 128 6.23 -6.76 25.72
N ASN A 129 4.97 -6.31 25.57
CA ASN A 129 3.75 -6.99 26.09
C ASN A 129 2.80 -7.46 24.97
#